data_AF-A0A0J6IV17-F1
#
_entry.id   AF-A0A0J6IV17-F1
#
_cell.length_a   1.000
_cell.length_b   1.000
_cell.length_c   1.000
_cell.angle_alpha   90.00
_cell.angle_beta   90.00
_cell.angle_gamma   90.00
#
_symmetry.space_group_name_H-M   'P 1'
#
loop_
_entity.id
_entity.type
_entity.pdbx_description
1 polymer ?
#
loop_
_entity_poly.entity_id
_entity_poly.type
_entity_poly.pdbx_seq_one_letter_code
_entity_poly.pdbx_strand_id
1 'polypeptide(L)'
;MSMSAIEAVTSLLAHAGTEAPVAPSALQPADFGRIVEQGVAKVDQALGAADQNVRELAAGHDIAPHDLMISLEEARMHLMLFSEVRNRLVEGYQELSRMQL
;
A
#
# COMPACT_ATOMS: atom_id res chain seq x y z
N MET A 1 -36.00 23.22 49.34
CA MET A 1 -35.70 22.25 48.28
C MET A 1 -35.61 22.95 46.92
N SER A 2 -34.54 23.71 46.67
CA SER A 2 -34.36 24.36 45.35
C SER A 2 -32.94 24.91 45.15
N MET A 3 -31.88 24.12 45.40
CA MET A 3 -30.51 24.53 45.03
C MET A 3 -29.55 23.33 44.79
N SER A 4 -30.00 22.26 44.14
CA SER A 4 -29.09 21.15 43.72
C SER A 4 -29.14 20.86 42.22
N ALA A 5 -29.92 21.62 41.44
CA ALA A 5 -29.99 21.44 39.98
C ALA A 5 -28.95 22.27 39.20
N ILE A 6 -28.36 23.31 39.82
CA ILE A 6 -27.44 24.23 39.15
C ILE A 6 -25.98 23.72 39.20
N GLU A 7 -25.57 23.01 40.25
CA GLU A 7 -24.22 22.39 40.31
C GLU A 7 -24.04 21.27 39.28
N ALA A 8 -25.10 20.56 38.91
CA ALA A 8 -25.05 19.50 37.90
C ALA A 8 -24.76 20.05 36.50
N VAL A 9 -25.25 21.26 36.19
CA VAL A 9 -24.98 21.93 34.90
C VAL A 9 -23.58 22.53 34.88
N THR A 10 -23.08 23.04 36.02
CA THR A 10 -21.69 23.51 36.15
C THR A 10 -20.68 22.37 36.02
N SER A 11 -20.98 21.17 36.54
CA SER A 11 -20.15 19.98 36.36
C SER A 11 -20.11 19.47 34.91
N LEU A 12 -21.18 19.67 34.15
CA LEU A 12 -21.23 19.28 32.73
C LEU A 12 -20.42 20.24 31.83
N LEU A 13 -20.36 21.54 32.15
CA LEU A 13 -19.46 22.48 31.48
C LEU A 13 -17.98 22.27 31.84
N ALA A 14 -17.66 21.68 33.00
CA ALA A 14 -16.29 21.39 33.39
C ALA A 14 -15.64 20.25 32.58
N HIS A 15 -16.45 19.41 31.90
CA HIS A 15 -15.98 18.33 31.02
C HIS A 15 -15.98 18.69 29.53
N ALA A 16 -16.42 19.91 29.17
CA ALA A 16 -16.48 20.40 27.80
C ALA A 16 -15.19 21.13 27.35
N GLY A 17 -14.03 20.73 27.90
CA GLY A 17 -12.76 21.43 27.69
C GLY A 17 -11.52 20.57 27.85
N THR A 18 -11.61 19.26 27.68
CA THR A 18 -10.45 18.37 27.65
C THR A 18 -10.47 17.47 26.42
N GLU A 19 -10.67 18.08 25.25
CA GLU A 19 -9.99 17.54 24.07
C GLU A 19 -8.50 17.77 24.32
N ALA A 20 -7.85 16.71 24.82
CA ALA A 20 -6.41 16.58 24.76
C ALA A 20 -5.97 17.01 23.36
N PRO A 21 -4.84 17.74 23.20
CA PRO A 21 -4.32 18.01 21.88
C PRO A 21 -4.16 16.65 21.21
N VAL A 22 -4.98 16.38 20.19
CA VAL A 22 -4.69 15.35 19.21
C VAL A 22 -3.38 15.79 18.60
N ALA A 23 -2.29 15.35 19.21
CA ALA A 23 -0.96 15.51 18.65
C ALA A 23 -1.11 15.12 17.19
N PRO A 24 -0.65 15.95 16.24
CA PRO A 24 -0.71 15.59 14.83
C PRO A 24 -0.09 14.20 14.77
N SER A 25 -0.91 13.20 14.42
CA SER A 25 -0.43 11.85 14.22
C SER A 25 0.72 12.02 13.26
N ALA A 26 1.95 11.85 13.76
CA ALA A 26 3.13 12.12 12.98
C ALA A 26 2.94 11.25 11.75
N LEU A 27 2.70 11.88 10.60
CA LEU A 27 2.63 11.21 9.31
C LEU A 27 3.94 10.46 9.23
N GLN A 28 3.92 9.17 9.57
CA GLN A 28 5.09 8.33 9.41
C GLN A 28 5.40 8.45 7.93
N PRO A 29 6.59 8.94 7.56
CA PRO A 29 6.96 9.01 6.17
C PRO A 29 6.76 7.61 5.61
N ALA A 30 5.84 7.48 4.66
CA ALA A 30 5.68 6.22 3.96
C ALA A 30 7.05 5.91 3.34
N ASP A 31 7.68 4.85 3.82
CA ASP A 31 9.01 4.47 3.36
C ASP A 31 8.89 3.98 1.92
N PHE A 32 9.20 4.88 0.99
CA PHE A 32 9.13 4.61 -0.44
C PHE A 32 9.98 3.38 -0.81
N GLY A 33 11.11 3.17 -0.12
CA GLY A 33 11.95 1.98 -0.31
C GLY A 33 11.19 0.69 -0.02
N ARG A 34 10.47 0.64 1.11
CA ARG A 34 9.58 -0.50 1.43
C ARG A 34 8.49 -0.71 0.41
N ILE A 35 7.89 0.36 -0.12
CA ILE A 35 6.82 0.25 -1.13
C ILE A 35 7.38 -0.40 -2.40
N VAL A 36 8.58 0.01 -2.83
CA VAL A 36 9.26 -0.58 -3.99
C VAL A 36 9.64 -2.04 -3.72
N GLU A 37 10.21 -2.36 -2.55
CA GLU A 37 10.52 -3.75 -2.18
C GLU A 37 9.27 -4.65 -2.20
N GLN A 38 8.17 -4.18 -1.60
CA GLN A 38 6.89 -4.89 -1.64
C GLN A 38 6.36 -5.03 -3.06
N GLY A 39 6.55 -4.02 -3.91
CA GLY A 39 6.21 -4.07 -5.33
C GLY A 39 6.99 -5.16 -6.07
N VAL A 40 8.30 -5.25 -5.87
CA VAL A 40 9.16 -6.28 -6.46
C VAL A 40 8.74 -7.67 -6.01
N ALA A 41 8.49 -7.86 -4.70
CA ALA A 41 8.03 -9.13 -4.17
C ALA A 41 6.68 -9.57 -4.79
N LYS A 42 5.76 -8.63 -5.03
CA LYS A 42 4.48 -8.90 -5.72
C LYS A 42 4.68 -9.33 -7.16
N VAL A 43 5.60 -8.70 -7.90
CA VAL A 43 5.92 -9.08 -9.29
C VAL A 43 6.47 -10.51 -9.32
N ASP A 44 7.41 -10.84 -8.44
CA ASP A 44 8.00 -12.18 -8.33
C ASP A 44 6.93 -13.24 -8.01
N GLN A 45 6.05 -12.95 -7.04
CA GLN A 45 4.93 -13.82 -6.71
C GLN A 45 3.99 -14.04 -7.90
N ALA A 46 3.63 -12.98 -8.63
CA ALA A 46 2.72 -13.07 -9.77
C ALA A 46 3.33 -13.89 -10.92
N LEU A 47 4.62 -13.68 -11.22
CA LEU A 47 5.35 -14.48 -12.20
C LEU A 47 5.44 -15.95 -11.78
N GLY A 48 5.78 -16.21 -10.51
CA GLY A 48 5.86 -17.56 -9.98
C GLY A 48 4.53 -18.31 -10.03
N ALA A 49 3.42 -17.62 -9.73
CA ALA A 49 2.06 -18.19 -9.82
C ALA A 49 1.68 -18.52 -11.27
N ALA A 50 1.92 -17.60 -12.19
CA ALA A 50 1.65 -17.82 -13.62
C ALA A 50 2.47 -19.00 -14.17
N ASP A 51 3.76 -19.06 -13.85
CA ASP A 51 4.64 -20.16 -14.25
C ASP A 51 4.20 -21.51 -13.67
N GLN A 52 3.75 -21.52 -12.41
CA GLN A 52 3.24 -22.73 -11.77
C GLN A 52 1.99 -23.24 -12.50
N ASN A 53 1.04 -22.37 -12.79
CA ASN A 53 -0.19 -22.72 -13.51
C ASN A 53 0.11 -23.24 -14.92
N VAL A 54 1.07 -22.62 -15.63
CA VAL A 54 1.52 -23.10 -16.95
C VAL A 54 2.09 -24.51 -16.84
N ARG A 55 2.96 -24.78 -15.84
CA ARG A 55 3.57 -26.09 -15.64
C ARG A 55 2.54 -27.16 -15.29
N GLU A 56 1.59 -26.85 -14.41
CA GLU A 56 0.55 -27.80 -14.00
C GLU A 56 -0.35 -28.17 -15.19
N LEU A 57 -0.69 -27.20 -16.05
CA LEU A 57 -1.50 -27.45 -17.26
C LEU A 57 -0.72 -28.28 -18.27
N ALA A 58 0.56 -27.98 -18.47
CA ALA A 58 1.44 -28.75 -19.34
C ALA A 58 1.66 -30.19 -18.83
N ALA A 59 1.60 -30.39 -17.51
CA ALA A 59 1.64 -31.71 -16.88
C ALA A 59 0.30 -32.48 -16.96
N GLY A 60 -0.75 -31.87 -17.53
CA GLY A 60 -2.06 -32.49 -17.71
C GLY A 60 -2.98 -32.42 -16.48
N HIS A 61 -2.67 -31.55 -15.51
CA HIS A 61 -3.59 -31.28 -14.41
C HIS A 61 -4.80 -30.48 -14.91
N ASP A 62 -5.95 -30.72 -14.28
CA ASP A 62 -7.20 -30.08 -14.64
C ASP A 62 -7.28 -28.69 -13.98
N ILE A 63 -6.59 -27.72 -14.61
CA ILE A 63 -6.68 -26.30 -14.24
C ILE A 63 -7.69 -25.64 -15.15
N ALA A 64 -8.57 -24.83 -14.58
CA ALA A 64 -9.50 -24.07 -15.37
C ALA A 64 -8.73 -23.08 -16.27
N PRO A 65 -8.95 -23.07 -17.60
CA PRO A 65 -8.21 -22.20 -18.51
C PRO A 65 -8.33 -20.70 -18.20
N HIS A 66 -9.45 -20.30 -17.59
CA HIS A 66 -9.66 -18.91 -17.17
C HIS A 66 -8.74 -18.50 -16.03
N ASP A 67 -8.47 -19.37 -15.07
CA ASP A 67 -7.55 -19.10 -13.96
C ASP A 67 -6.11 -18.92 -14.46
N LEU A 68 -5.70 -19.73 -15.44
CA LEU A 68 -4.42 -19.55 -16.11
C LEU A 68 -4.35 -18.18 -16.81
N MET A 69 -5.37 -17.84 -17.61
CA MET A 69 -5.41 -16.54 -18.29
C MET A 69 -5.38 -15.36 -17.31
N ILE A 70 -6.10 -15.45 -16.19
CA ILE A 70 -6.08 -14.42 -15.14
C ILE A 70 -4.67 -14.28 -14.57
N SER A 71 -4.04 -15.40 -14.18
CA SER A 71 -2.69 -15.36 -13.59
C SER A 71 -1.64 -14.78 -14.56
N LEU A 72 -1.76 -15.08 -15.85
CA LEU A 72 -0.87 -14.54 -16.88
C LEU A 72 -1.08 -13.03 -17.10
N GLU A 73 -2.34 -12.57 -17.12
CA GLU A 73 -2.62 -11.14 -17.28
C GLU A 73 -2.23 -10.34 -16.03
N GLU A 74 -2.44 -10.88 -14.83
CA GLU A 74 -1.95 -10.28 -13.58
C GLU A 74 -0.43 -10.12 -13.61
N ALA A 75 0.31 -11.18 -13.93
CA ALA A 75 1.76 -11.12 -14.06
C ALA A 75 2.21 -10.09 -15.10
N ARG A 76 1.52 -10.00 -16.23
CA ARG A 76 1.78 -9.00 -17.27
C ARG A 76 1.54 -7.57 -16.76
N MET A 77 0.43 -7.31 -16.09
CA MET A 77 0.12 -5.98 -15.52
C MET A 77 1.16 -5.56 -14.47
N HIS A 78 1.55 -6.47 -13.59
CA HIS A 78 2.58 -6.22 -12.58
C HIS A 78 3.92 -5.87 -13.22
N LEU A 79 4.33 -6.60 -14.26
CA LEU A 79 5.58 -6.34 -14.96
C LEU A 79 5.57 -4.99 -15.68
N MET A 80 4.46 -4.62 -16.32
CA MET A 80 4.31 -3.29 -16.94
C MET A 80 4.46 -2.18 -15.91
N LEU A 81 3.77 -2.28 -14.77
CA LEU A 81 3.89 -1.31 -13.69
C LEU A 81 5.33 -1.22 -13.16
N PHE A 82 5.99 -2.36 -12.95
CA PHE A 82 7.37 -2.40 -12.49
C PHE A 82 8.33 -1.72 -13.47
N SER A 83 8.14 -1.94 -14.78
CA SER A 83 8.93 -1.27 -15.82
C SER A 83 8.80 0.24 -15.75
N GLU A 84 7.58 0.77 -15.58
CA GLU A 84 7.35 2.21 -15.44
C GLU A 84 8.02 2.78 -14.18
N VAL A 85 7.88 2.10 -13.04
CA VAL A 85 8.54 2.52 -11.80
C VAL A 85 10.06 2.51 -11.97
N ARG A 86 10.63 1.44 -12.54
CA ARG A 86 12.06 1.34 -12.83
C ARG A 86 12.55 2.48 -13.70
N ASN A 87 11.83 2.78 -14.79
CA ASN A 87 12.18 3.88 -15.70
C ASN A 87 12.19 5.21 -14.94
N ARG A 88 11.15 5.48 -14.14
CA ARG A 88 11.05 6.72 -13.36
C ARG A 88 12.14 6.87 -12.31
N LEU A 89 12.55 5.77 -11.67
CA LEU A 89 13.67 5.76 -10.72
C LEU A 89 14.99 6.09 -11.40
N VAL A 90 15.26 5.50 -12.57
CA VAL A 90 16.46 5.77 -13.35
C VAL A 90 16.49 7.23 -13.80
N GLU A 91 15.37 7.76 -14.31
CA GLU A 91 15.25 9.18 -14.68
C GLU A 91 15.50 10.11 -13.50
N GLY A 92 14.88 9.84 -12.35
CA GLY A 92 15.05 10.64 -11.14
C GLY A 92 16.49 10.66 -10.66
N TYR A 93 17.17 9.51 -10.70
CA TYR A 93 18.60 9.43 -10.39
C TYR A 93 19.45 10.24 -11.38
N GLN A 94 19.20 10.10 -12.68
CA GLN A 94 19.93 10.86 -13.70
C GLN A 94 19.76 12.36 -13.54
N GLU A 95 18.56 12.82 -13.19
CA GLU A 95 18.27 14.24 -12.97
C GLU A 95 19.03 14.80 -11.77
N LEU A 96 19.02 14.08 -10.64
CA LEU A 96 19.79 14.47 -9.47
C LEU A 96 21.30 14.52 -9.74
N SER A 97 21.80 13.60 -10.57
CA SER A 97 23.21 13.59 -10.99
C SER A 97 23.56 14.76 -11.89
N ARG A 98 22.65 15.19 -12.77
CA ARG A 98 22.85 16.35 -13.66
C ARG A 98 22.87 17.67 -12.91
N MET A 99 22.13 17.79 -11.81
CA MET A 99 22.14 19.00 -10.97
C MET A 99 23.43 19.18 -10.15
N GLN A 100 24.17 18.10 -9.91
CA GLN A 100 25.37 18.11 -9.05
C GLN A 100 26.69 18.21 -9.84
N LEU A 101 26.66 18.09 -11.17
CA LEU A 101 27.80 18.40 -12.04
C LEU A 101 27.86 19.89 -12.38
#